data_AF-A0A7S0QFQ9-F1
#
_entry.id   AF-A0A7S0QFQ9-F1
#
_cell.length_a   1.000
_cell.length_b   1.000
_cell.length_c   1.000
_cell.angle_alpha   90.00
_cell.angle_beta   90.00
_cell.angle_gamma   90.00
#
_symmetry.space_group_name_H-M   'P 1'
#
loop_
_entity.id
_entity.type
_entity.pdbx_description
1 polymer ?
#
loop_
_entity_poly.entity_id
_entity_poly.type
_entity_poly.pdbx_seq_one_letter_code
_entity_poly.pdbx_strand_id
1 'polypeptide(L)'
;AQYEHALYKGENVLHIAIVKKVDAAIIRRIVESEEWPKLREHRAVGHFFKQKQKSDGACNILGEHALSFAACTNQRGLFRYMVSRGASLSITTSEGNGLLHLMVLNAFDGGDGAGG
;
A
#
# COMPACT_ATOMS: atom_id res chain seq x y z
N ALA A 1 7.87 -2.97 -14.57
CA ALA A 1 9.01 -3.73 -14.01
C ALA A 1 8.83 -3.89 -12.50
N GLN A 2 9.18 -5.05 -11.93
CA GLN A 2 9.22 -5.25 -10.47
C GLN A 2 10.65 -4.99 -9.98
N TYR A 3 10.82 -4.36 -8.83
CA TYR A 3 12.14 -4.22 -8.23
C TYR A 3 12.53 -5.55 -7.57
N GLU A 4 13.65 -6.15 -7.99
CA GLU A 4 14.06 -7.51 -7.56
C GLU A 4 15.04 -7.51 -6.37
N HIS A 5 15.51 -6.36 -5.91
CA HIS A 5 16.38 -6.29 -4.75
C HIS A 5 15.61 -6.76 -3.50
N ALA A 6 16.23 -7.60 -2.67
CA ALA A 6 15.61 -8.28 -1.53
C ALA A 6 14.88 -7.33 -0.55
N LEU A 7 15.27 -6.05 -0.52
CA LEU A 7 14.68 -5.02 0.32
C LEU A 7 13.28 -4.56 -0.13
N TYR A 8 13.08 -4.26 -1.43
CA TYR A 8 11.83 -3.71 -1.97
C TYR A 8 11.10 -4.69 -2.91
N LYS A 9 11.36 -5.98 -2.74
CA LYS A 9 10.80 -7.05 -3.59
C LYS A 9 9.28 -6.95 -3.70
N GLY A 10 8.78 -6.96 -4.93
CA GLY A 10 7.35 -6.98 -5.23
C GLY A 10 6.65 -5.62 -5.13
N GLU A 11 7.38 -4.57 -4.73
CA GLU A 11 6.91 -3.19 -4.86
C GLU A 11 6.70 -2.85 -6.35
N ASN A 12 5.70 -2.02 -6.62
CA ASN A 12 5.42 -1.50 -7.95
C ASN A 12 5.16 0.02 -7.90
N VAL A 13 4.97 0.62 -9.07
CA VAL A 13 4.74 2.06 -9.23
C VAL A 13 3.57 2.60 -8.39
N LEU A 14 2.51 1.81 -8.16
CA LEU A 14 1.35 2.25 -7.38
C LEU A 14 1.68 2.39 -5.90
N HIS A 15 2.48 1.48 -5.32
CA HIS A 15 2.90 1.58 -3.92
C HIS A 15 3.62 2.92 -3.67
N ILE A 16 4.59 3.24 -4.55
CA ILE A 16 5.36 4.48 -4.46
C ILE A 16 4.47 5.71 -4.72
N ALA A 17 3.63 5.67 -5.76
CA ALA A 17 2.78 6.80 -6.13
C ALA A 17 1.79 7.17 -5.01
N ILE A 18 1.25 6.17 -4.32
CA ILE A 18 0.34 6.37 -3.20
C ILE A 18 1.07 6.96 -2.00
N VAL A 19 2.21 6.39 -1.58
CA VAL A 19 2.98 6.89 -0.42
C VAL A 19 3.51 8.30 -0.66
N LYS A 20 3.96 8.60 -1.88
CA LYS A 20 4.44 9.93 -2.26
C LYS A 20 3.32 10.93 -2.55
N LYS A 21 2.05 10.53 -2.42
CA LYS A 21 0.87 11.36 -2.71
C LYS A 21 0.96 12.02 -4.09
N VAL A 22 1.37 11.24 -5.09
CA VAL A 22 1.39 11.66 -6.49
C VAL A 22 -0.03 12.04 -6.91
N ASP A 23 -0.15 12.98 -7.84
CA ASP A 23 -1.43 13.45 -8.36
C ASP A 23 -2.37 12.28 -8.68
N ALA A 24 -3.58 12.34 -8.12
CA ALA A 24 -4.62 11.35 -8.34
C ALA A 24 -4.95 11.16 -9.83
N ALA A 25 -4.77 12.18 -10.68
CA ALA A 25 -4.94 12.05 -12.13
C ALA A 25 -3.93 11.06 -12.73
N ILE A 26 -2.66 11.08 -12.29
CA ILE A 26 -1.64 10.14 -12.74
C ILE A 26 -1.99 8.73 -12.28
N ILE A 27 -2.37 8.58 -11.01
CA ILE A 27 -2.74 7.26 -10.47
C ILE A 27 -3.96 6.70 -11.19
N ARG A 28 -4.95 7.54 -11.51
CA ARG A 28 -6.13 7.14 -12.31
C ARG A 28 -5.73 6.61 -13.68
N ARG A 29 -4.81 7.27 -14.39
CA ARG A 29 -4.32 6.78 -15.69
C ARG A 29 -3.66 5.40 -15.57
N ILE A 30 -2.96 5.12 -14.48
CA ILE A 30 -2.35 3.80 -14.23
C ILE A 30 -3.43 2.75 -13.93
N VAL A 31 -4.45 3.11 -13.14
CA VAL A 31 -5.60 2.23 -12.84
C VAL A 31 -6.48 1.99 -14.08
N GLU A 32 -6.44 2.90 -15.06
CA GLU A 32 -7.11 2.79 -16.35
C GLU A 32 -6.33 2.03 -17.41
N SER A 33 -5.04 1.78 -17.18
CA SER A 33 -4.20 1.08 -18.15
C SER A 33 -4.44 -0.43 -18.15
N GLU A 34 -3.98 -1.09 -19.21
CA GLU A 34 -4.01 -2.55 -19.34
C GLU A 34 -3.14 -3.25 -18.28
N GLU A 35 -2.25 -2.52 -17.60
CA GLU A 35 -1.39 -3.06 -16.54
C GLU A 35 -2.13 -3.18 -15.20
N TRP A 36 -3.28 -2.50 -15.03
CA TRP A 36 -4.04 -2.48 -13.78
C TRP A 36 -4.35 -3.87 -13.19
N PRO A 37 -4.84 -4.86 -13.95
CA PRO A 37 -5.14 -6.19 -13.43
C PRO A 37 -3.93 -6.85 -12.78
N LYS A 38 -2.74 -6.64 -13.34
CA LYS A 38 -1.48 -7.16 -12.81
C LYS A 38 -0.99 -6.34 -11.62
N LEU A 39 -1.05 -5.02 -11.71
CA LEU A 39 -0.52 -4.12 -10.67
C LEU A 39 -1.31 -4.18 -9.36
N ARG A 40 -2.63 -4.38 -9.41
CA ARG A 40 -3.48 -4.47 -8.22
C ARG A 40 -3.25 -5.74 -7.39
N GLU A 41 -2.70 -6.79 -8.00
CA GLU A 41 -2.44 -8.10 -7.38
C GLU A 41 -1.01 -8.23 -6.85
N HIS A 42 -0.12 -7.30 -7.22
CA HIS A 42 1.26 -7.30 -6.71
C HIS A 42 1.31 -7.03 -5.22
N ARG A 43 2.20 -7.77 -4.55
CA ARG A 43 2.45 -7.70 -3.12
C ARG A 43 3.86 -7.22 -2.84
N ALA A 44 3.99 -6.12 -2.10
CA ALA A 44 5.25 -5.62 -1.57
C ALA A 44 5.73 -6.53 -0.42
N VAL A 45 6.48 -7.58 -0.76
CA VAL A 45 6.94 -8.65 0.16
C VAL A 45 8.42 -8.53 0.55
N GLY A 46 9.08 -7.46 0.13
CA GLY A 46 10.47 -7.16 0.46
C GLY A 46 10.69 -7.08 1.97
N HIS A 47 11.93 -7.33 2.41
CA HIS A 47 12.28 -7.32 3.84
C HIS A 47 11.95 -5.98 4.53
N PHE A 48 11.98 -4.88 3.77
CA PHE A 48 11.57 -3.55 4.25
C PHE A 48 10.10 -3.51 4.69
N PHE A 49 9.21 -4.28 4.07
CA PHE A 49 7.77 -4.29 4.40
C PHE A 49 7.41 -5.32 5.48
N LYS A 50 8.35 -6.18 5.90
CA LYS A 50 8.08 -7.31 6.82
C LYS A 50 8.69 -7.17 8.20
N GLN A 51 9.78 -6.42 8.37
CA GLN A 51 10.54 -6.44 9.63
C GLN A 51 10.42 -5.12 10.38
N LYS A 52 9.69 -5.14 11.51
CA LYS A 52 9.55 -4.02 12.46
C LYS A 52 10.90 -3.52 13.03
N GLN A 53 11.94 -4.35 12.98
CA GLN A 53 13.30 -4.08 13.51
C GLN A 53 14.29 -3.53 12.47
N LYS A 54 13.97 -3.60 11.17
CA LYS A 54 14.83 -3.14 10.06
C LYS A 54 14.16 -2.14 9.11
N SER A 55 12.84 -2.01 9.23
CA SER A 55 12.09 -0.87 8.73
C SER A 55 11.95 0.14 9.85
N ASP A 56 11.66 1.37 9.49
CA ASP A 56 11.21 2.45 10.38
C ASP A 56 9.90 2.14 11.14
N GLY A 57 9.47 0.87 11.24
CA GLY A 57 8.22 0.42 11.86
C GLY A 57 6.97 0.74 11.02
N ALA A 58 6.98 1.89 10.37
CA ALA A 58 5.87 2.47 9.60
C ALA A 58 5.56 1.72 8.29
N CYS A 59 6.47 0.90 7.75
CA CYS A 59 6.23 0.22 6.48
C CYS A 59 5.52 -1.12 6.61
N ASN A 60 5.55 -1.77 7.79
CA ASN A 60 4.78 -2.99 8.03
C ASN A 60 3.27 -2.69 8.20
N ILE A 61 2.93 -1.53 8.75
CA ILE A 61 1.54 -1.11 9.01
C ILE A 61 0.77 -0.73 7.73
N LEU A 62 1.46 -0.44 6.63
CA LEU A 62 0.84 -0.16 5.33
C LEU A 62 0.37 -1.46 4.62
N GLY A 63 0.87 -2.62 5.07
CA GLY A 63 0.60 -3.92 4.48
C GLY A 63 1.42 -4.19 3.21
N GLU A 64 0.85 -4.96 2.30
CA GLU A 64 1.56 -5.43 1.10
C GLU A 64 0.90 -5.02 -0.21
N HIS A 65 -0.33 -4.49 -0.18
CA HIS A 65 -1.08 -4.20 -1.40
C HIS A 65 -1.21 -2.68 -1.61
N ALA A 66 -1.21 -2.23 -2.86
CA ALA A 66 -1.44 -0.81 -3.16
C ALA A 66 -2.76 -0.28 -2.55
N LEU A 67 -3.80 -1.12 -2.46
CA LEU A 67 -5.06 -0.73 -1.83
C LEU A 67 -4.92 -0.45 -0.32
N SER A 68 -4.13 -1.26 0.40
CA SER A 68 -3.89 -1.02 1.83
C SER A 68 -3.08 0.26 2.06
N PHE A 69 -2.17 0.59 1.14
CA PHE A 69 -1.43 1.86 1.16
C PHE A 69 -2.40 3.05 1.00
N ALA A 70 -3.37 2.98 0.09
CA ALA A 70 -4.35 4.05 -0.12
C ALA A 70 -5.26 4.23 1.11
N ALA A 71 -5.62 3.13 1.79
CA ALA A 71 -6.41 3.16 3.00
C ALA A 71 -5.62 3.78 4.18
N CYS A 72 -4.39 3.32 4.43
CA CYS A 72 -3.56 3.76 5.55
C CYS A 72 -3.08 5.22 5.39
N THR A 73 -2.87 5.69 4.15
CA THR A 73 -2.53 7.09 3.87
C THR A 73 -3.75 8.03 3.84
N ASN A 74 -4.94 7.54 4.23
CA ASN A 74 -6.22 8.28 4.26
C ASN A 74 -6.65 8.86 2.89
N GLN A 75 -6.23 8.25 1.78
CA GLN A 75 -6.58 8.68 0.42
C GLN A 75 -7.93 8.07 -0.02
N ARG A 76 -9.00 8.42 0.70
CA ARG A 76 -10.35 7.84 0.53
C ARG A 76 -10.89 7.90 -0.90
N GLY A 77 -10.61 8.99 -1.62
CA GLY A 77 -11.04 9.15 -3.01
C GLY A 77 -10.37 8.14 -3.94
N LEU A 78 -9.07 7.93 -3.77
CA LEU A 78 -8.30 6.95 -4.55
C LEU A 78 -8.68 5.52 -4.16
N PHE A 79 -8.85 5.25 -2.86
CA PHE A 79 -9.32 3.97 -2.36
C PHE A 79 -10.64 3.55 -3.02
N ARG A 80 -11.66 4.44 -2.98
CA ARG A 80 -12.95 4.17 -3.63
C ARG A 80 -12.80 3.94 -5.14
N TYR A 81 -11.92 4.71 -5.79
CA TYR A 81 -11.68 4.55 -7.21
C TYR A 81 -11.08 3.18 -7.54
N MET A 82 -10.04 2.76 -6.84
CA MET A 82 -9.41 1.44 -7.01
C MET A 82 -10.41 0.29 -6.80
N VAL A 83 -11.26 0.38 -5.77
CA VAL A 83 -12.31 -0.62 -5.51
C VAL A 83 -13.33 -0.65 -6.65
N SER A 84 -13.78 0.50 -7.15
CA SER A 84 -14.70 0.57 -8.30
C SER A 84 -14.12 -0.04 -9.59
N ARG A 85 -12.79 -0.16 -9.66
CA ARG A 85 -12.04 -0.74 -10.78
C ARG A 85 -11.65 -2.20 -10.53
N GLY A 86 -12.18 -2.84 -9.48
CA GLY A 86 -11.97 -4.26 -9.21
C GLY A 86 -10.79 -4.59 -8.31
N ALA A 87 -10.30 -3.63 -7.51
CA ALA A 87 -9.40 -3.96 -6.41
C ALA A 87 -10.18 -4.75 -5.33
N SER A 88 -9.63 -5.89 -4.90
CA SER A 88 -10.26 -6.71 -3.88
C SER A 88 -10.18 -6.07 -2.50
N LEU A 89 -11.30 -6.08 -1.76
CA LEU A 89 -11.34 -5.69 -0.35
C LEU A 89 -10.86 -6.80 0.59
N SER A 90 -10.85 -8.05 0.12
CA SER A 90 -10.45 -9.23 0.90
C SER A 90 -8.94 -9.48 0.83
N ILE A 91 -8.15 -8.40 0.88
CA ILE A 91 -6.69 -8.50 0.85
C ILE A 91 -6.14 -8.83 2.24
N THR A 92 -5.13 -9.71 2.25
CA THR A 92 -4.43 -10.15 3.46
C THR A 92 -2.93 -10.08 3.24
N THR A 93 -2.17 -9.67 4.25
CA THR A 93 -0.69 -9.72 4.21
C THR A 93 -0.18 -11.15 4.41
N SER A 94 1.14 -11.35 4.25
CA SER A 94 1.80 -12.63 4.58
C SER A 94 1.66 -13.02 6.06
N GLU A 95 1.40 -12.04 6.94
CA GLU A 95 1.17 -12.26 8.38
C GLU A 95 -0.31 -12.54 8.71
N GLY A 96 -1.18 -12.58 7.70
CA GLY A 96 -2.63 -12.80 7.89
C GLY A 96 -3.42 -11.54 8.25
N ASN A 97 -2.78 -10.36 8.26
CA ASN A 97 -3.46 -9.11 8.56
C ASN A 97 -4.34 -8.68 7.38
N GLY A 98 -5.64 -8.58 7.61
CA GLY A 98 -6.57 -8.00 6.64
C GLY A 98 -6.49 -6.48 6.55
N LEU A 99 -7.11 -5.89 5.52
CA LEU A 99 -7.16 -4.43 5.33
C LEU A 99 -7.61 -3.63 6.56
N LEU A 100 -8.63 -4.11 7.28
CA LEU A 100 -9.12 -3.45 8.50
C LEU A 100 -8.11 -3.53 9.65
N HIS A 101 -7.42 -4.67 9.81
CA HIS A 101 -6.36 -4.82 10.80
C HIS A 101 -5.24 -3.79 10.55
N LEU A 102 -4.84 -3.61 9.29
CA LEU A 102 -3.82 -2.64 8.91
C LEU A 102 -4.24 -1.19 9.20
N MET A 103 -5.47 -0.81 8.87
CA MET A 103 -5.98 0.53 9.19
C MET A 103 -5.97 0.82 10.69
N VAL A 104 -6.35 -0.17 11.50
CA VAL A 104 -6.35 -0.08 12.95
C VAL A 104 -4.92 0.06 13.48
N LEU A 105 -4.00 -0.81 13.03
CA LEU A 105 -2.59 -0.76 13.42
C LEU A 105 -1.94 0.59 13.04
N ASN A 106 -2.23 1.10 11.83
CA ASN A 106 -1.72 2.38 11.36
C ASN A 106 -2.30 3.57 12.15
N ALA A 107 -3.55 3.48 12.61
CA ALA A 107 -4.13 4.51 13.47
C ALA A 107 -3.51 4.53 14.88
N PHE A 108 -3.08 3.38 15.39
CA PHE A 108 -2.44 3.26 16.70
C PHE A 108 -0.96 3.65 16.69
N ASP A 109 -0.22 3.35 15.63
CA ASP A 109 1.19 3.75 15.48
C ASP A 109 1.34 5.22 15.06
N GLY A 110 0.25 5.84 14.56
CA GLY A 110 0.18 7.26 14.19
C GLY A 110 0.04 8.24 15.35
N GLY A 111 0.02 7.75 16.60
CA GLY A 111 -0.01 8.56 17.81
C GLY A 111 1.36 8.66 18.46
N ASP A 112 2.25 9.50 17.90
CA ASP A 112 3.32 10.26 18.61
C ASP A 112 4.26 10.96 17.61
N GLY A 113 3.74 11.84 16.74
CA GLY A 113 4.64 12.54 15.81
C GLY A 113 4.08 13.69 14.97
N ALA A 114 2.91 14.23 15.28
CA ALA A 114 2.41 15.44 14.64
C ALA A 114 1.76 16.38 15.67
N GLY A 115 2.59 17.15 16.38
CA GLY A 115 2.15 18.20 17.30
C GLY A 115 3.21 18.57 18.34
N GLY A 116 4.15 19.43 17.94
CA GLY A 116 5.19 20.03 18.80
C GLY A 116 6.07 20.94 17.98
#